data_AF-A0A4Y7KR46-F1
#
_entry.id   AF-A0A4Y7KR46-F1
#
_cell.length_a   1.000
_cell.length_b   1.000
_cell.length_c   1.000
_cell.angle_alpha   90.00
_cell.angle_beta   90.00
_cell.angle_gamma   90.00
#
_symmetry.space_group_name_H-M   'P 1'
#
loop_
_entity.id
_entity.type
_entity.pdbx_description
1 polymer ?
#
loop_
_entity_poly.entity_id
_entity_poly.type
_entity_poly.pdbx_seq_one_letter_code
_entity_poly.pdbx_strand_id
1 'polypeptide(L)'
;MEFMFRNCSLVCYRLYGIIADGINPVDIGILLKCYIASLPEPLITFDLYHEVRNARSSIHAIRNILKKLPSVNYMTLEYLTALLLRVSQKSPPNKMDAGSLAVEMAPLIIWQKEQRPEFFSRYCNFSSKGSSDKSLDRTPSTRSAWDNLSETDANMEASSAIPLDDGLPTTDFSSIEVIQCLIQQHNAIFTDANETTWR
;
A
#
# COMPACT_ATOMS: atom_id res chain seq x y z
N MET A 1 -2.77 -23.99 6.75
CA MET A 1 -3.82 -22.95 6.59
C MET A 1 -4.26 -22.34 7.91
N GLU A 2 -4.49 -23.11 8.99
CA GLU A 2 -5.00 -22.59 10.28
C GLU A 2 -4.18 -21.44 10.94
N PHE A 3 -2.85 -21.40 10.72
CA PHE A 3 -2.00 -20.35 11.32
C PHE A 3 -2.20 -18.96 10.71
N MET A 4 -2.61 -18.88 9.44
CA MET A 4 -2.82 -17.59 8.73
C MET A 4 -4.17 -16.95 9.09
N PHE A 5 -5.17 -17.75 9.47
CA PHE A 5 -6.53 -17.28 9.75
C PHE A 5 -6.76 -16.82 11.20
N ARG A 6 -5.95 -17.29 12.17
CA ARG A 6 -6.20 -17.00 13.59
C ARG A 6 -6.05 -15.52 13.98
N ASN A 7 -5.17 -14.77 13.30
CA ASN A 7 -5.05 -13.31 13.50
C ASN A 7 -5.94 -12.48 12.55
N CYS A 8 -6.28 -13.00 11.37
CA CYS A 8 -7.23 -12.37 10.44
C CYS A 8 -8.67 -12.34 10.97
N SER A 9 -9.03 -13.23 11.90
CA SER A 9 -10.40 -13.35 12.41
C SER A 9 -10.94 -12.04 12.98
N LEU A 10 -10.15 -11.31 13.79
CA LEU A 10 -10.56 -10.02 14.38
C LEU A 10 -10.77 -8.92 13.34
N VAL A 11 -9.92 -8.88 12.31
CA VAL A 11 -10.02 -7.93 11.19
C VAL A 11 -11.27 -8.26 10.35
N CYS A 12 -11.47 -9.54 10.03
CA CYS A 12 -12.65 -10.03 9.32
C CYS A 12 -13.96 -9.79 10.08
N TYR A 13 -14.02 -9.98 11.40
CA TYR A 13 -15.25 -9.76 12.17
C TYR A 13 -15.63 -8.27 12.26
N ARG A 14 -14.65 -7.38 12.44
CA ARG A 14 -14.91 -5.93 12.42
C ARG A 14 -15.35 -5.43 11.04
N LEU A 15 -14.81 -6.03 9.97
CA LEU A 15 -15.18 -5.69 8.59
C LEU A 15 -16.51 -6.33 8.17
N TYR A 16 -16.85 -7.54 8.62
CA TYR A 16 -18.14 -8.17 8.34
C TYR A 16 -19.31 -7.36 8.92
N GLY A 17 -19.10 -6.70 10.07
CA GLY A 17 -20.05 -5.74 10.63
C GLY A 17 -20.28 -4.48 9.78
N ILE A 18 -19.39 -4.19 8.82
CA ILE A 18 -19.50 -3.07 7.86
C ILE A 18 -20.18 -3.51 6.55
N ILE A 19 -20.19 -4.82 6.23
CA ILE A 19 -20.45 -5.34 4.87
C ILE A 19 -21.91 -5.84 4.66
N ALA A 20 -22.89 -5.40 5.45
CA ALA A 20 -24.31 -5.77 5.22
C ALA A 20 -25.01 -4.85 4.19
N ASP A 21 -25.69 -5.48 3.21
CA ASP A 21 -26.51 -4.98 2.09
C ASP A 21 -26.22 -3.57 1.50
N GLY A 22 -25.69 -3.55 0.27
CA GLY A 22 -25.35 -2.33 -0.49
C GLY A 22 -23.85 -2.07 -0.61
N ILE A 23 -23.05 -3.13 -0.79
CA ILE A 23 -21.58 -3.11 -0.69
C ILE A 23 -20.96 -2.10 -1.67
N ASN A 24 -20.30 -1.08 -1.13
CA ASN A 24 -19.55 -0.10 -1.90
C ASN A 24 -18.23 -0.72 -2.40
N PRO A 25 -17.86 -0.56 -3.69
CA PRO A 25 -16.57 -1.05 -4.20
C PRO A 25 -15.34 -0.49 -3.45
N VAL A 26 -15.46 0.68 -2.83
CA VAL A 26 -14.43 1.26 -1.95
C VAL A 26 -14.19 0.39 -0.72
N ASP A 27 -15.24 -0.13 -0.09
CA ASP A 27 -15.12 -0.97 1.11
C ASP A 27 -14.45 -2.31 0.80
N ILE A 28 -14.72 -2.87 -0.39
CA ILE A 28 -14.03 -4.08 -0.88
C ILE A 28 -12.53 -3.79 -1.07
N GLY A 29 -12.18 -2.64 -1.64
CA GLY A 29 -10.79 -2.21 -1.80
C GLY A 29 -10.08 -2.04 -0.44
N ILE A 30 -10.76 -1.45 0.55
CA ILE A 30 -10.25 -1.31 1.91
C ILE A 30 -10.06 -2.68 2.57
N LEU A 31 -11.04 -3.57 2.46
CA LEU A 31 -10.95 -4.93 3.01
C LEU A 31 -9.75 -5.69 2.44
N LEU A 32 -9.53 -5.62 1.12
CA LEU A 32 -8.38 -6.24 0.47
C LEU A 32 -7.07 -5.70 1.04
N LYS A 33 -6.95 -4.36 1.16
CA LYS A 33 -5.77 -3.71 1.73
C LYS A 33 -5.55 -4.11 3.18
N CYS A 34 -6.60 -4.18 3.99
CA CYS A 34 -6.54 -4.62 5.38
C CYS A 34 -6.11 -6.09 5.49
N TYR A 35 -6.60 -6.96 4.61
CA TYR A 35 -6.19 -8.37 4.57
C TYR A 35 -4.70 -8.50 4.25
N ILE A 36 -4.24 -7.85 3.17
CA ILE A 36 -2.84 -7.91 2.74
C ILE A 36 -1.92 -7.26 3.79
N ALA A 37 -2.34 -6.15 4.40
CA ALA A 37 -1.66 -5.60 5.56
C ALA A 37 -1.57 -6.68 6.65
N SER A 38 -2.71 -7.25 7.08
CA SER A 38 -2.88 -8.15 8.26
C SER A 38 -1.90 -9.33 8.36
N LEU A 39 -1.21 -9.66 7.26
CA LEU A 39 -0.21 -10.70 7.21
C LEU A 39 0.89 -10.51 8.27
N PRO A 40 1.36 -11.61 8.88
CA PRO A 40 2.47 -11.54 9.84
C PRO A 40 3.81 -11.21 9.16
N GLU A 41 3.91 -11.44 7.85
CA GLU A 41 5.07 -11.27 6.99
C GLU A 41 4.63 -10.64 5.66
N PRO A 42 5.47 -9.82 4.98
CA PRO A 42 5.16 -9.32 3.64
C PRO A 42 4.82 -10.44 2.69
N LEU A 43 3.95 -10.12 1.73
CA LEU A 43 3.58 -11.05 0.68
C LEU A 43 4.81 -11.51 -0.12
N ILE A 44 5.79 -10.61 -0.31
CA ILE A 44 7.09 -10.89 -0.93
C ILE A 44 8.09 -11.61 0.01
N THR A 45 7.74 -11.88 1.26
CA THR A 45 8.58 -12.47 2.33
C THR A 45 9.78 -11.61 2.72
N PHE A 46 10.27 -11.77 3.95
CA PHE A 46 11.44 -11.01 4.41
C PHE A 46 12.72 -11.46 3.70
N ASP A 47 12.83 -12.76 3.41
CA ASP A 47 14.02 -13.36 2.81
C ASP A 47 14.30 -12.81 1.40
N LEU A 48 13.26 -12.52 0.62
CA LEU A 48 13.39 -12.04 -0.76
C LEU A 48 13.37 -10.51 -0.89
N TYR A 49 13.15 -9.77 0.21
CA TYR A 49 13.02 -8.31 0.20
C TYR A 49 14.17 -7.61 -0.53
N HIS A 50 15.41 -7.93 -0.18
CA HIS A 50 16.59 -7.30 -0.80
C HIS A 50 16.82 -7.78 -2.23
N GLU A 51 16.64 -9.08 -2.49
CA GLU A 51 16.84 -9.67 -3.82
C GLU A 51 15.91 -9.02 -4.84
N VAL A 52 14.62 -8.94 -4.55
CA VAL A 52 13.64 -8.40 -5.52
C VAL A 52 13.85 -6.91 -5.77
N ARG A 53 14.21 -6.15 -4.74
CA ARG A 53 14.53 -4.71 -4.86
C ARG A 53 15.77 -4.49 -5.72
N ASN A 54 16.79 -5.33 -5.60
CA ASN A 54 17.99 -5.22 -6.42
C ASN A 54 17.74 -5.64 -7.88
N ALA A 55 16.72 -6.48 -8.12
CA ALA A 55 16.32 -6.93 -9.44
C ALA A 55 15.30 -6.02 -10.15
N ARG A 56 14.88 -4.90 -9.56
CA ARG A 56 13.77 -4.04 -10.03
C ARG A 56 13.84 -3.61 -11.51
N SER A 57 15.03 -3.52 -12.08
CA SER A 57 15.25 -3.17 -13.48
C SER A 57 15.25 -4.36 -14.46
N SER A 58 15.05 -5.59 -13.97
CA SER A 58 15.11 -6.82 -14.77
C SER A 58 13.92 -7.75 -14.50
N ILE A 59 12.99 -7.78 -15.47
CA ILE A 59 11.81 -8.66 -15.46
C ILE A 59 12.21 -10.13 -15.28
N HIS A 60 13.28 -10.56 -15.97
CA HIS A 60 13.76 -11.94 -15.89
C HIS A 60 14.28 -12.28 -14.49
N ALA A 61 15.04 -11.37 -13.87
CA ALA A 61 15.56 -11.57 -12.53
C ALA A 61 14.42 -11.59 -11.49
N ILE A 62 13.47 -10.65 -11.57
CA ILE A 62 12.27 -10.64 -10.71
C ILE A 62 11.51 -11.97 -10.84
N ARG A 63 11.23 -12.43 -12.07
CA ARG A 63 10.56 -13.71 -12.31
C ARG A 63 11.25 -14.88 -11.61
N ASN A 64 12.58 -14.97 -11.72
CA ASN A 64 13.33 -16.06 -11.10
C ASN A 64 13.36 -15.96 -9.57
N ILE A 65 13.41 -14.75 -9.02
CA ILE A 65 13.34 -14.53 -7.56
C ILE A 65 11.96 -14.94 -7.04
N LEU A 66 10.89 -14.55 -7.71
CA LEU A 66 9.52 -14.88 -7.27
C LEU A 66 9.24 -16.38 -7.28
N LYS A 67 9.92 -17.18 -8.12
CA LYS A 67 9.83 -18.66 -8.08
C LYS A 67 10.32 -19.27 -6.75
N LYS A 68 11.06 -18.51 -5.94
CA LYS A 68 11.50 -18.93 -4.59
C LYS A 68 10.42 -18.71 -3.53
N LEU A 69 9.36 -17.96 -3.83
CA LEU A 69 8.27 -17.71 -2.88
C LEU A 69 7.56 -19.03 -2.51
N PRO A 70 7.05 -19.14 -1.27
CA PRO A 70 6.05 -20.15 -0.96
C PRO A 70 4.89 -20.10 -1.96
N SER A 71 4.39 -21.26 -2.37
CA SER A 71 3.36 -21.37 -3.42
C SER A 71 2.13 -20.48 -3.17
N VAL A 72 1.67 -20.39 -1.92
CA VAL A 72 0.52 -19.54 -1.55
C VAL A 72 0.81 -18.05 -1.72
N ASN A 73 2.01 -17.60 -1.34
CA ASN A 73 2.45 -16.22 -1.53
C ASN A 73 2.56 -15.86 -3.02
N TYR A 74 3.16 -16.75 -3.82
CA TYR A 74 3.28 -16.58 -5.26
C TYR A 74 1.92 -16.41 -5.94
N MET A 75 0.99 -17.37 -5.72
CA MET A 75 -0.36 -17.30 -6.30
C MET A 75 -1.12 -16.06 -5.85
N THR A 76 -1.02 -15.70 -4.56
CA THR A 76 -1.69 -14.49 -4.04
C THR A 76 -1.13 -13.22 -4.68
N LEU A 77 0.19 -13.12 -4.85
CA LEU A 77 0.84 -11.99 -5.52
C LEU A 77 0.46 -11.91 -7.00
N GLU A 78 0.38 -13.04 -7.69
CA GLU A 78 -0.09 -13.14 -9.07
C GLU A 78 -1.51 -12.59 -9.21
N TYR A 79 -2.47 -13.10 -8.45
CA TYR A 79 -3.86 -12.63 -8.51
C TYR A 79 -4.00 -11.15 -8.13
N LEU A 80 -3.27 -10.71 -7.09
CA LEU A 80 -3.29 -9.32 -6.65
C LEU A 80 -2.76 -8.39 -7.74
N THR A 81 -1.62 -8.71 -8.35
CA THR A 81 -1.02 -7.88 -9.40
C THR A 81 -1.83 -7.90 -10.70
N ALA A 82 -2.47 -9.03 -11.03
CA ALA A 82 -3.45 -9.12 -12.13
C ALA A 82 -4.64 -8.18 -11.91
N LEU A 83 -5.19 -8.15 -10.68
CA LEU A 83 -6.28 -7.26 -10.31
C LEU A 83 -5.86 -5.80 -10.44
N LEU A 84 -4.70 -5.42 -9.88
CA LEU A 84 -4.18 -4.05 -9.96
C LEU A 84 -3.90 -3.62 -11.41
N LEU A 85 -3.42 -4.52 -12.27
CA LEU A 85 -3.28 -4.26 -13.70
C LEU A 85 -4.63 -3.90 -14.34
N ARG A 86 -5.67 -4.71 -14.10
CA ARG A 86 -7.03 -4.43 -14.62
C ARG A 86 -7.58 -3.09 -14.12
N VAL A 87 -7.33 -2.74 -12.86
CA VAL A 87 -7.70 -1.44 -12.28
C VAL A 87 -6.97 -0.30 -12.99
N SER A 88 -5.67 -0.45 -13.24
CA SER A 88 -4.85 0.56 -13.93
C SER A 88 -5.29 0.81 -15.39
N GLN A 89 -5.82 -0.22 -16.07
CA GLN A 89 -6.34 -0.11 -17.44
C GLN A 89 -7.65 0.67 -17.54
N LYS A 90 -8.31 0.93 -16.40
CA LYS A 90 -9.53 1.77 -16.30
C LYS A 90 -9.21 3.15 -15.72
N SER A 91 -7.97 3.62 -15.86
CA SER A 91 -7.50 4.90 -15.29
C SER A 91 -8.24 6.16 -15.74
N PRO A 92 -8.82 6.31 -16.96
CA PRO A 92 -9.46 7.58 -17.34
C PRO A 92 -10.60 8.03 -16.41
N PRO A 93 -11.52 7.15 -15.95
CA PRO A 93 -12.48 7.48 -14.89
C PRO A 93 -11.94 7.29 -13.46
N ASN A 94 -11.00 6.37 -13.23
CA ASN A 94 -10.54 5.97 -11.89
C ASN A 94 -9.42 6.85 -11.32
N LYS A 95 -8.69 7.59 -12.18
CA LYS A 95 -7.49 8.38 -11.86
C LYS A 95 -6.34 7.60 -11.21
N MET A 96 -6.43 6.27 -11.13
CA MET A 96 -5.39 5.39 -10.63
C MET A 96 -4.72 4.68 -11.82
N ASP A 97 -3.48 5.02 -12.08
CA ASP A 97 -2.57 4.31 -12.98
C ASP A 97 -1.70 3.30 -12.21
N ALA A 98 -0.83 2.57 -12.91
CA ALA A 98 0.04 1.58 -12.26
C ALA A 98 1.01 2.22 -11.24
N GLY A 99 1.43 3.46 -11.44
CA GLY A 99 2.34 4.17 -10.54
C GLY A 99 1.66 4.54 -9.21
N SER A 100 0.50 5.20 -9.28
CA SER A 100 -0.30 5.52 -8.09
C SER A 100 -0.78 4.28 -7.32
N LEU A 101 -1.14 3.20 -8.03
CA LEU A 101 -1.43 1.91 -7.39
C LEU A 101 -0.20 1.31 -6.72
N ALA A 102 0.99 1.42 -7.31
CA ALA A 102 2.22 0.93 -6.71
C ALA A 102 2.59 1.70 -5.44
N VAL A 103 2.44 3.03 -5.45
CA VAL A 103 2.65 3.87 -4.26
C VAL A 103 1.73 3.44 -3.12
N GLU A 104 0.46 3.17 -3.43
CA GLU A 104 -0.53 2.78 -2.41
C GLU A 104 -0.34 1.34 -1.90
N MET A 105 0.10 0.42 -2.76
CA MET A 105 0.16 -1.01 -2.44
C MET A 105 1.54 -1.50 -1.96
N ALA A 106 2.63 -0.82 -2.32
CA ALA A 106 3.97 -1.19 -1.89
C ALA A 106 4.13 -1.34 -0.36
N PRO A 107 3.67 -0.39 0.50
CA PRO A 107 3.75 -0.57 1.96
C PRO A 107 3.01 -1.82 2.47
N LEU A 108 2.09 -2.36 1.68
CA LEU A 108 1.27 -3.53 2.02
C LEU A 108 1.80 -4.83 1.44
N ILE A 109 2.69 -4.81 0.45
CA ILE A 109 3.16 -6.03 -0.24
C ILE A 109 4.61 -6.36 0.14
N ILE A 110 5.41 -5.34 0.45
CA ILE A 110 6.85 -5.45 0.67
C ILE A 110 7.31 -4.49 1.79
N TRP A 111 7.89 -5.03 2.86
CA TRP A 111 8.48 -4.26 3.97
C TRP A 111 9.57 -5.07 4.68
N GLN A 112 10.44 -4.41 5.45
CA GLN A 112 11.52 -5.07 6.22
C GLN A 112 11.05 -5.51 7.60
N LYS A 113 11.72 -6.52 8.17
CA LYS A 113 11.35 -7.14 9.46
C LYS A 113 11.34 -6.14 10.63
N GLU A 114 12.22 -5.16 10.61
CA GLU A 114 12.30 -4.09 11.62
C GLU A 114 11.45 -2.85 11.28
N GLN A 115 10.89 -2.79 10.07
CA GLN A 115 10.11 -1.65 9.56
C GLN A 115 8.70 -2.08 9.20
N ARG A 116 8.02 -2.82 10.08
CA ARG A 116 6.57 -3.03 9.92
C ARG A 116 5.91 -1.66 10.07
N PRO A 117 5.36 -1.07 9.00
CA PRO A 117 4.96 0.33 9.10
C PRO A 117 3.74 0.48 10.02
N GLU A 118 3.77 1.47 10.91
CA GLU A 118 2.64 1.90 11.75
C GLU A 118 1.37 2.26 10.92
N PHE A 119 1.47 2.33 9.57
CA PHE A 119 0.33 2.50 8.64
C PHE A 119 -0.74 1.43 8.76
N PHE A 120 -0.41 0.26 9.29
CA PHE A 120 -1.39 -0.75 9.64
C PHE A 120 -2.56 -0.19 10.43
N SER A 121 -2.23 0.65 11.41
CA SER A 121 -3.16 1.39 12.24
C SER A 121 -3.98 2.33 11.36
N ARG A 122 -3.36 3.07 10.43
CA ARG A 122 -4.07 4.01 9.53
C ARG A 122 -5.10 3.33 8.62
N TYR A 123 -4.79 2.17 8.02
CA TYR A 123 -5.73 1.44 7.17
C TYR A 123 -6.85 0.77 7.98
N CYS A 124 -6.56 0.24 9.18
CA CYS A 124 -7.57 -0.31 10.07
C CYS A 124 -8.42 0.77 10.77
N ASN A 125 -7.89 1.99 10.97
CA ASN A 125 -8.53 3.09 11.70
C ASN A 125 -9.37 4.02 10.83
N PHE A 126 -9.32 3.92 9.49
CA PHE A 126 -10.21 4.70 8.61
C PHE A 126 -11.70 4.45 8.90
N SER A 127 -12.02 3.35 9.58
CA SER A 127 -13.38 2.94 9.93
C SER A 127 -14.00 3.65 11.15
N SER A 128 -13.31 4.54 11.88
CA SER A 128 -13.94 5.22 13.04
C SER A 128 -14.72 6.49 12.68
N LYS A 129 -14.78 6.90 11.40
CA LYS A 129 -15.48 8.14 11.00
C LYS A 129 -16.55 7.87 9.94
N GLY A 130 -17.49 7.00 10.29
CA GLY A 130 -18.77 6.84 9.61
C GLY A 130 -19.92 7.12 10.58
N SER A 131 -20.61 8.23 10.36
CA SER A 131 -21.93 8.61 10.89
C SER A 131 -22.06 8.97 12.39
N SER A 132 -21.91 10.26 12.69
CA SER A 132 -22.92 10.93 13.51
C SER A 132 -23.35 12.20 12.78
N ASP A 133 -24.63 12.30 12.47
CA ASP A 133 -25.23 13.50 11.89
C ASP A 133 -26.39 13.93 12.77
N LYS A 134 -26.26 15.13 13.35
CA LYS A 134 -27.31 16.15 13.58
C LYS A 134 -26.80 17.33 14.44
N SER A 135 -26.64 18.49 13.78
CA SER A 135 -26.85 19.91 14.20
C SER A 135 -26.30 20.40 15.56
N LEU A 136 -25.67 21.57 15.74
CA LEU A 136 -25.88 22.91 15.18
C LEU A 136 -24.68 23.81 15.62
N ASP A 137 -24.28 24.77 14.77
CA ASP A 137 -23.47 25.98 15.03
C ASP A 137 -22.13 25.90 15.78
N ARG A 138 -21.01 26.04 15.05
CA ARG A 138 -20.06 27.17 15.16
C ARG A 138 -18.98 27.08 14.07
N THR A 139 -18.83 28.13 13.26
CA THR A 139 -17.72 28.32 12.32
C THR A 139 -16.36 28.29 13.02
N PRO A 140 -15.34 27.66 12.42
CA PRO A 140 -13.96 28.09 12.62
C PRO A 140 -13.32 28.47 11.29
N SER A 141 -12.99 29.75 11.16
CA SER A 141 -11.77 30.21 10.48
C SER A 141 -10.60 29.33 10.97
N THR A 142 -9.59 29.00 10.17
CA THR A 142 -8.69 29.94 9.53
C THR A 142 -7.90 29.14 8.51
N ARG A 143 -8.15 29.45 7.25
CA ARG A 143 -7.31 29.12 6.11
C ARG A 143 -6.04 29.96 6.24
N SER A 144 -4.91 29.35 5.88
CA SER A 144 -3.64 30.00 5.50
C SER A 144 -2.72 30.45 6.65
N ALA A 145 -1.73 29.60 6.95
CA ALA A 145 -0.56 29.88 7.78
C ALA A 145 0.51 30.74 7.05
N TRP A 146 0.12 31.56 6.06
CA TRP A 146 1.03 32.39 5.25
C TRP A 146 1.02 33.88 5.61
N ASP A 147 0.24 34.30 6.61
CA ASP A 147 0.35 35.65 7.17
C ASP A 147 1.33 35.63 8.35
N ASN A 148 2.60 35.85 8.05
CA ASN A 148 3.55 36.61 8.89
C ASN A 148 4.88 36.74 8.12
N LEU A 149 4.88 37.63 7.12
CA LEU A 149 6.11 38.25 6.64
C LEU A 149 6.17 39.66 7.25
N SER A 150 7.03 39.84 8.24
CA SER A 150 7.56 41.16 8.62
C SER A 150 9.06 41.03 8.84
N GLU A 151 9.81 41.81 8.07
CA GLU A 151 11.27 41.84 7.99
C GLU A 151 11.95 42.49 9.20
N THR A 152 13.28 42.31 9.27
CA THR A 152 14.32 42.93 10.13
C THR A 152 14.45 42.27 11.51
N ASP A 153 15.60 41.75 11.94
CA ASP A 153 16.87 42.45 12.09
C ASP A 153 18.09 41.49 12.15
N ALA A 154 19.28 42.00 11.81
CA ALA A 154 20.52 41.24 11.74
C ALA A 154 21.13 40.99 13.13
N ASN A 155 21.28 39.72 13.55
CA ASN A 155 22.34 39.33 14.49
C ASN A 155 22.55 37.80 14.61
N MET A 156 23.82 37.40 14.46
CA MET A 156 24.51 36.24 15.04
C MET A 156 24.07 34.81 14.71
N GLU A 157 25.06 34.02 14.26
CA GLU A 157 25.09 32.57 14.15
C GLU A 157 24.35 31.85 15.28
N ALA A 158 23.36 31.06 14.89
CA ALA A 158 22.94 29.89 15.62
C ALA A 158 22.76 28.77 14.60
N SER A 159 23.77 27.90 14.49
CA SER A 159 23.58 26.56 13.93
C SER A 159 22.48 25.88 14.73
N SER A 160 21.25 25.94 14.21
CA SER A 160 20.19 25.05 14.61
C SER A 160 20.18 23.91 13.60
N ALA A 161 20.86 22.81 13.96
CA ALA A 161 20.68 21.54 13.29
C ALA A 161 19.19 21.19 13.38
N ILE A 162 18.51 21.18 12.23
CA ILE A 162 17.14 20.68 12.12
C ILE A 162 17.20 19.19 12.44
N PRO A 163 16.51 18.69 13.49
CA PRO A 163 16.43 17.27 13.75
C PRO A 163 15.70 16.61 12.58
N LEU A 164 16.42 15.85 11.78
CA LEU A 164 15.85 14.89 10.84
C LEU A 164 15.54 13.63 11.67
N ASP A 165 14.28 13.44 12.04
CA ASP A 165 13.81 12.19 12.67
C ASP A 165 12.38 11.87 12.20
N ASP A 166 12.31 11.24 11.03
CA ASP A 166 11.88 9.85 10.86
C ASP A 166 10.56 9.40 11.48
N GLY A 167 9.47 10.11 11.18
CA GLY A 167 8.10 9.67 11.52
C GLY A 167 7.36 8.85 10.45
N LEU A 168 7.97 8.61 9.28
CA LEU A 168 7.32 7.87 8.20
C LEU A 168 8.27 6.77 7.74
N PRO A 169 7.93 5.48 7.88
CA PRO A 169 8.56 4.43 7.11
C PRO A 169 8.21 4.73 5.65
N THR A 170 9.03 5.55 4.99
CA THR A 170 8.87 5.82 3.57
C THR A 170 9.12 4.48 2.90
N THR A 171 8.07 3.83 2.43
CA THR A 171 8.25 2.68 1.55
C THR A 171 9.20 3.15 0.46
N ASP A 172 10.37 2.53 0.42
CA ASP A 172 11.47 3.07 -0.34
C ASP A 172 11.13 3.03 -1.83
N PHE A 173 11.67 3.98 -2.60
CA PHE A 173 11.38 4.07 -4.04
C PHE A 173 11.64 2.76 -4.78
N SER A 174 12.63 1.96 -4.37
CA SER A 174 12.91 0.67 -5.01
C SER A 174 11.79 -0.33 -4.78
N SER A 175 11.14 -0.32 -3.62
CA SER A 175 9.95 -1.14 -3.35
C SER A 175 8.75 -0.73 -4.21
N ILE A 176 8.54 0.57 -4.39
CA ILE A 176 7.49 1.10 -5.29
C ILE A 176 7.76 0.68 -6.74
N GLU A 177 9.01 0.80 -7.21
CA GLU A 177 9.42 0.38 -8.56
C GLU A 177 9.19 -1.12 -8.79
N VAL A 178 9.46 -1.96 -7.78
CA VAL A 178 9.16 -3.40 -7.85
C VAL A 178 7.67 -3.62 -8.06
N ILE A 179 6.80 -3.02 -7.23
CA ILE A 179 5.34 -3.21 -7.36
C ILE A 179 4.84 -2.65 -8.68
N GLN A 180 5.32 -1.49 -9.12
CA GLN A 180 4.95 -0.91 -10.40
C GLN A 180 5.34 -1.84 -11.56
N CYS A 181 6.55 -2.42 -11.51
CA CYS A 181 7.01 -3.40 -12.49
C CYS A 181 6.13 -4.65 -12.49
N LEU A 182 5.76 -5.18 -11.31
CA LEU A 182 4.85 -6.32 -11.19
C LEU A 182 3.47 -6.06 -11.80
N ILE A 183 2.94 -4.85 -11.64
CA ILE A 183 1.66 -4.46 -12.24
C ILE A 183 1.79 -4.34 -13.76
N GLN A 184 2.76 -3.55 -14.25
CA GLN A 184 2.90 -3.24 -15.67
C GLN A 184 3.35 -4.45 -16.51
N GLN A 185 4.19 -5.31 -15.94
CA GLN A 185 4.80 -6.46 -16.60
C GLN A 185 4.19 -7.78 -16.12
N HIS A 186 2.98 -7.75 -15.54
CA HIS A 186 2.33 -8.92 -14.93
C HIS A 186 2.38 -10.16 -15.82
N ASN A 187 1.90 -10.07 -17.08
CA ASN A 187 1.90 -11.21 -18.00
C ASN A 187 3.33 -11.70 -18.26
N ALA A 188 4.28 -10.79 -18.49
CA ALA A 188 5.66 -11.23 -18.68
C ALA A 188 6.17 -11.98 -17.44
N ILE A 189 5.88 -11.51 -16.22
CA ILE A 189 6.41 -12.07 -14.99
C ILE A 189 5.72 -13.40 -14.61
N PHE A 190 4.41 -13.49 -14.73
CA PHE A 190 3.60 -14.59 -14.18
C PHE A 190 3.06 -15.57 -15.23
N THR A 191 2.80 -15.13 -16.47
CA THR A 191 2.37 -16.05 -17.53
C THR A 191 3.57 -16.54 -18.32
N ASP A 192 3.73 -17.86 -18.42
CA ASP A 192 4.61 -18.44 -19.42
C ASP A 192 4.10 -18.03 -20.80
N ALA A 193 5.00 -17.70 -21.73
CA ALA A 193 4.68 -17.18 -23.08
C ALA A 193 3.75 -18.09 -23.93
N ASN A 194 3.38 -19.27 -23.42
CA ASN A 194 2.56 -20.27 -24.09
C ASN A 194 1.15 -20.45 -23.53
N GLU A 195 0.75 -19.87 -22.39
CA GLU A 195 -0.59 -20.12 -21.84
C GLU A 195 -1.39 -18.84 -21.50
N THR A 196 -2.35 -18.60 -22.39
CA THR A 196 -3.74 -18.19 -22.13
C THR A 196 -4.08 -16.69 -22.07
N THR A 197 -4.77 -16.32 -23.16
CA THR A 197 -5.82 -15.31 -23.23
C THR A 197 -6.80 -15.48 -22.07
N TRP A 198 -6.81 -14.53 -21.14
CA TRP A 198 -7.92 -14.40 -20.19
C TRP A 198 -9.17 -13.95 -20.98
N ARG A 199 -10.09 -14.89 -21.25
CA ARG A 199 -11.43 -14.60 -21.80
C ARG A 199 -12.35 -14.06 -20.72
#